data_AF-A0A496B975-F1
#
_entry.id   AF-A0A496B975-F1
#
_cell.length_a   1.000
_cell.length_b   1.000
_cell.length_c   1.000
_cell.angle_alpha   90.00
_cell.angle_beta   90.00
_cell.angle_gamma   90.00
#
_symmetry.space_group_name_H-M   'P 1'
#
loop_
_entity.id
_entity.type
_entity.pdbx_description
1 polymer ?
#
loop_
_entity_poly.entity_id
_entity_poly.type
_entity_poly.pdbx_seq_one_letter_code
_entity_poly.pdbx_strand_id
1 'polypeptide(L)'
;MAEINEAQIEEIVAQVIRNLQNDEQRLPTTTSQPTAASTSDTGIFPTVDQAIAAAKAAQIEFVKLGFAKRREIIDAIRQTSLEHSRSLAEIAVADTKMGVVEHKVMKNDGGANLSPGVEDLSSEATTGDTGLLLVEYLPFGVINSITPTTNPTSTVINHAIIMLAAGNSIVFSPHPNAQRCTHETMKVINAAVVKAGGPPNMLTAVAEATLRRAKEIMDHPDIAMVVATGGGS
;
A
#
# COMPACT_ATOMS: atom_id res chain seq x y z
N MET A 1 -33.93 -56.48 18.86
CA MET A 1 -33.42 -55.14 18.49
C MET A 1 -33.54 -54.30 19.74
N ALA A 2 -32.43 -53.82 20.29
CA ALA A 2 -32.47 -53.06 21.55
C ALA A 2 -33.00 -51.66 21.27
N GLU A 3 -34.18 -51.34 21.80
CA GLU A 3 -34.78 -50.00 21.73
C GLU A 3 -34.00 -49.08 22.66
N ILE A 4 -33.33 -48.08 22.07
CA ILE A 4 -32.64 -47.03 22.83
C ILE A 4 -33.72 -46.16 23.46
N ASN A 5 -33.74 -46.11 24.79
CA ASN A 5 -34.71 -45.34 25.57
C ASN A 5 -34.36 -43.83 25.52
N GLU A 6 -35.37 -42.97 25.50
CA GLU A 6 -35.26 -41.50 25.45
C GLU A 6 -34.33 -40.96 26.54
N ALA A 7 -34.32 -41.58 27.72
CA ALA A 7 -33.40 -41.25 28.81
C ALA A 7 -31.90 -41.47 28.45
N GLN A 8 -31.58 -42.46 27.62
CA GLN A 8 -30.20 -42.70 27.16
C GLN A 8 -29.77 -41.68 26.11
N ILE A 9 -30.72 -41.19 25.30
CA ILE A 9 -30.44 -40.14 24.31
C ILE A 9 -30.15 -38.83 25.04
N GLU A 10 -30.93 -38.48 26.06
CA GLU A 10 -30.68 -37.29 26.88
C GLU A 10 -29.33 -37.33 27.59
N GLU A 11 -28.93 -38.49 28.12
CA GLU A 11 -27.64 -38.67 28.77
C GLU A 11 -26.47 -38.50 27.79
N ILE A 12 -26.59 -39.06 26.58
CA ILE A 12 -25.58 -38.91 25.52
C ILE A 12 -25.49 -37.44 25.08
N VAL A 13 -26.61 -36.75 24.89
CA VAL A 13 -26.64 -35.33 24.51
C VAL A 13 -26.02 -34.46 25.61
N ALA A 14 -26.34 -34.70 26.87
CA ALA A 14 -25.74 -33.99 28.00
C ALA A 14 -24.23 -34.25 28.14
N GLN A 15 -23.75 -35.44 27.76
CA GLN A 15 -22.32 -35.77 27.73
C GLN A 15 -21.61 -35.03 26.59
N VAL A 16 -22.22 -34.95 25.41
CA VAL A 16 -21.65 -34.24 24.24
C VAL A 16 -21.57 -32.74 24.50
N ILE A 17 -22.60 -32.13 25.08
CA ILE A 17 -22.58 -30.69 25.43
C ILE A 17 -21.48 -30.38 26.46
N ARG A 18 -21.32 -31.23 27.48
CA ARG A 18 -20.22 -31.08 28.47
C ARG A 18 -18.85 -31.20 27.83
N ASN A 19 -18.67 -32.10 26.87
CA ASN A 19 -17.40 -32.25 26.16
C ASN A 19 -17.08 -31.03 25.28
N LEU A 20 -18.08 -30.46 24.59
CA LEU A 20 -17.91 -29.23 23.79
C LEU A 20 -17.56 -28.02 24.68
N GLN A 21 -18.20 -27.89 25.84
CA GLN A 21 -17.88 -26.83 26.81
C GLN A 21 -16.48 -26.96 27.41
N ASN A 22 -16.00 -28.20 27.62
CA ASN A 22 -14.65 -28.46 28.10
C ASN A 22 -13.57 -28.22 27.03
N ASP A 23 -13.89 -28.41 25.74
CA ASP A 23 -12.98 -28.10 24.63
C ASP A 23 -12.83 -26.58 24.41
N GLU A 24 -13.87 -25.78 24.65
CA GLU A 24 -13.77 -24.30 24.65
C GLU A 24 -12.87 -23.78 25.80
N GLN A 25 -12.68 -24.55 26.87
CA GLN A 25 -11.81 -24.18 28.01
C GLN A 25 -10.36 -24.68 27.90
N ARG A 26 -9.99 -25.35 26.80
CA ARG A 26 -8.63 -25.88 26.57
C ARG A 26 -7.72 -25.00 25.71
N LEU A 27 -8.11 -23.75 25.44
CA LEU A 27 -7.17 -22.75 24.92
C LEU A 27 -6.24 -22.27 26.04
N PRO A 28 -4.91 -22.23 25.84
CA PRO A 28 -4.00 -21.69 26.84
C PRO A 28 -4.27 -20.18 27.02
N THR A 29 -4.74 -19.80 28.22
CA THR A 29 -4.78 -18.41 28.69
C THR A 29 -3.36 -17.93 28.96
N THR A 30 -2.68 -17.47 27.91
CA THR A 30 -1.53 -16.58 28.05
C THR A 30 -2.09 -15.16 28.13
N THR A 31 -2.16 -14.61 29.34
CA THR A 31 -2.51 -13.21 29.58
C THR A 31 -1.35 -12.32 29.14
N SER A 32 -1.18 -12.14 27.84
CA SER A 32 -0.43 -11.01 27.30
C SER A 32 -1.42 -9.87 27.08
N GLN A 33 -1.27 -8.80 27.87
CA GLN A 33 -1.85 -7.50 27.53
C GLN A 33 -1.60 -7.23 26.04
N PRO A 34 -2.58 -6.74 25.25
CA PRO A 34 -2.31 -6.34 23.88
C PRO A 34 -1.46 -5.06 23.95
N THR A 35 -0.16 -5.23 23.88
CA THR A 35 0.75 -4.20 23.39
C THR A 35 0.29 -3.83 21.99
N ALA A 36 0.00 -2.55 21.79
CA ALA A 36 -0.29 -1.98 20.48
C ALA A 36 0.94 -2.15 19.57
N ALA A 37 1.03 -3.28 18.88
CA ALA A 37 2.04 -3.55 17.86
C ALA A 37 1.46 -4.50 16.81
N SER A 38 0.86 -3.92 15.78
CA SER A 38 0.94 -4.45 14.40
C SER A 38 0.63 -3.34 13.40
N THR A 39 1.33 -2.21 13.53
CA THR A 39 1.53 -1.34 12.37
C THR A 39 2.34 -2.14 11.37
N SER A 40 1.70 -2.70 10.33
CA SER A 40 2.42 -3.52 9.38
C SER A 40 3.47 -2.64 8.68
N ASP A 41 4.76 -2.85 8.92
CA ASP A 41 5.83 -2.11 8.21
C ASP A 41 5.80 -2.34 6.69
N THR A 42 4.98 -3.30 6.25
CA THR A 42 4.76 -3.65 4.84
C THR A 42 3.81 -2.70 4.10
N GLY A 43 2.98 -1.93 4.81
CA GLY A 43 1.93 -1.10 4.21
C GLY A 43 0.70 -1.88 3.70
N ILE A 44 0.52 -3.15 4.06
CA ILE A 44 -0.61 -3.97 3.60
C ILE A 44 -1.59 -4.18 4.76
N PHE A 45 -2.83 -3.73 4.59
CA PHE A 45 -3.83 -3.71 5.66
C PHE A 45 -5.04 -4.61 5.36
N PRO A 46 -5.68 -5.18 6.40
CA PRO A 46 -6.89 -5.98 6.24
C PRO A 46 -8.11 -5.22 5.69
N THR A 47 -8.21 -3.91 5.95
CA THR A 47 -9.39 -3.09 5.62
C THR A 47 -9.01 -1.80 4.92
N VAL A 48 -9.96 -1.24 4.16
CA VAL A 48 -9.82 0.04 3.45
C VAL A 48 -9.52 1.16 4.43
N ASP A 49 -10.33 1.29 5.49
CA ASP A 49 -10.18 2.36 6.49
C ASP A 49 -8.81 2.34 7.16
N GLN A 50 -8.28 1.15 7.48
CA GLN A 50 -6.94 1.03 8.07
C GLN A 50 -5.83 1.44 7.09
N ALA A 51 -5.93 1.05 5.81
CA ALA A 51 -4.96 1.48 4.80
C ALA A 51 -4.96 3.00 4.63
N ILE A 52 -6.15 3.61 4.51
CA ILE A 52 -6.30 5.04 4.30
C ILE A 52 -5.86 5.82 5.55
N ALA A 53 -6.27 5.39 6.75
CA ALA A 53 -5.86 6.03 8.00
C ALA A 53 -4.35 5.99 8.20
N ALA A 54 -3.70 4.86 7.88
CA ALA A 54 -2.24 4.74 7.96
C ALA A 54 -1.54 5.65 6.96
N ALA A 55 -2.00 5.71 5.71
CA ALA A 55 -1.46 6.60 4.69
C ALA A 55 -1.61 8.07 5.09
N LYS A 56 -2.80 8.46 5.59
CA LYS A 56 -3.08 9.82 6.06
C LYS A 56 -2.17 10.24 7.22
N ALA A 57 -1.98 9.36 8.21
CA ALA A 57 -1.07 9.62 9.31
C ALA A 57 0.38 9.78 8.83
N ALA A 58 0.83 8.90 7.93
CA ALA A 58 2.17 8.97 7.35
C ALA A 58 2.38 10.28 6.57
N GLN A 59 1.39 10.70 5.78
CA GLN A 59 1.45 11.92 4.98
C GLN A 59 1.65 13.18 5.83
N ILE A 60 0.92 13.27 6.95
CA ILE A 60 1.03 14.40 7.88
C ILE A 60 2.46 14.53 8.43
N GLU A 61 3.09 13.41 8.81
CA GLU A 61 4.48 13.41 9.28
C GLU A 61 5.46 13.69 8.14
N PHE A 62 5.22 13.12 6.97
CA PHE A 62 6.09 13.27 5.80
C PHE A 62 6.18 14.72 5.32
N VAL A 63 5.09 15.48 5.39
CA VAL A 63 5.09 16.89 4.99
C VAL A 63 6.06 17.71 5.84
N LYS A 64 6.16 17.42 7.14
CA LYS A 64 7.02 18.14 8.11
C LYS A 64 8.52 17.99 7.81
N LEU A 65 8.92 16.96 7.05
CA LEU A 65 10.31 16.68 6.73
C LEU A 65 10.93 17.66 5.72
N GLY A 66 10.10 18.37 4.94
CA GLY A 66 10.55 19.35 3.95
C GLY A 66 11.26 18.76 2.72
N PHE A 67 11.59 19.61 1.74
CA PHE A 67 12.09 19.19 0.42
C PHE A 67 13.43 18.45 0.46
N ALA A 68 14.37 18.85 1.32
CA ALA A 68 15.68 18.23 1.40
C ALA A 68 15.58 16.74 1.76
N LYS A 69 14.81 16.42 2.81
CA LYS A 69 14.59 15.04 3.22
C LYS A 69 13.75 14.26 2.21
N ARG A 70 12.75 14.90 1.58
CA ARG A 70 12.00 14.26 0.48
C ARG A 70 12.92 13.87 -0.67
N ARG A 71 13.88 14.73 -1.05
CA ARG A 71 14.89 14.41 -2.08
C ARG A 71 15.68 13.16 -1.72
N GLU A 72 16.21 13.08 -0.50
CA GLU A 72 16.95 11.90 -0.03
C GLU A 72 16.10 10.62 -0.08
N ILE A 73 14.82 10.72 0.29
CA ILE A 73 13.87 9.60 0.22
C ILE A 73 13.62 9.20 -1.23
N ILE A 74 13.40 10.16 -2.14
CA ILE A 74 13.22 9.87 -3.57
C ILE A 74 14.47 9.20 -4.17
N ASP A 75 15.66 9.68 -3.84
CA ASP A 75 16.92 9.08 -4.31
C ASP A 75 17.07 7.63 -3.81
N ALA A 76 16.68 7.37 -2.54
CA ALA A 76 16.66 6.02 -1.99
C ALA A 76 15.65 5.10 -2.71
N ILE A 77 14.46 5.63 -3.07
CA ILE A 77 13.46 4.89 -3.85
C ILE A 77 13.99 4.55 -5.24
N ARG A 78 14.64 5.51 -5.93
CA ARG A 78 15.24 5.27 -7.25
C ARG A 78 16.30 4.16 -7.17
N GLN A 79 17.23 4.29 -6.22
CA GLN A 79 18.31 3.33 -6.04
C GLN A 79 17.78 1.92 -5.75
N THR A 80 16.86 1.78 -4.80
CA THR A 80 16.31 0.46 -4.46
C THR A 80 15.50 -0.14 -5.61
N SER A 81 14.79 0.70 -6.39
CA SER A 81 14.00 0.26 -7.54
C SER A 81 14.89 -0.33 -8.63
N LEU A 82 16.06 0.27 -8.86
CA LEU A 82 17.08 -0.25 -9.80
C LEU A 82 17.69 -1.55 -9.28
N GLU A 83 18.08 -1.60 -8.00
CA GLU A 83 18.65 -2.79 -7.36
C GLU A 83 17.71 -4.00 -7.44
N HIS A 84 16.41 -3.79 -7.22
CA HIS A 84 15.39 -4.84 -7.23
C HIS A 84 14.70 -5.04 -8.58
N SER A 85 15.07 -4.26 -9.61
CA SER A 85 14.36 -4.20 -10.90
C SER A 85 14.11 -5.56 -11.53
N ARG A 86 15.14 -6.42 -11.60
CA ARG A 86 15.04 -7.79 -12.13
C ARG A 86 14.12 -8.69 -11.30
N SER A 87 14.30 -8.70 -9.97
CA SER A 87 13.47 -9.53 -9.09
C SER A 87 11.99 -9.16 -9.18
N LEU A 88 11.68 -7.86 -9.24
CA LEU A 88 10.30 -7.38 -9.38
C LEU A 88 9.73 -7.71 -10.77
N ALA A 89 10.55 -7.63 -11.82
CA ALA A 89 10.16 -8.01 -13.17
C ALA A 89 9.79 -9.49 -13.27
N GLU A 90 10.58 -10.38 -12.65
CA GLU A 90 10.30 -11.82 -12.58
C GLU A 90 8.97 -12.11 -11.87
N ILE A 91 8.74 -11.48 -10.71
CA ILE A 91 7.46 -11.62 -9.99
C ILE A 91 6.31 -11.10 -10.86
N ALA A 92 6.48 -9.96 -11.55
CA ALA A 92 5.45 -9.41 -12.40
C ALA A 92 5.09 -10.30 -13.59
N VAL A 93 6.06 -10.93 -14.27
CA VAL A 93 5.78 -11.93 -15.32
C VAL A 93 5.08 -13.15 -14.72
N ALA A 94 5.56 -13.63 -13.57
CA ALA A 94 4.98 -14.80 -12.91
C ALA A 94 3.53 -14.57 -12.45
N ASP A 95 3.21 -13.37 -11.97
CA ASP A 95 1.89 -12.96 -11.46
C ASP A 95 0.91 -12.72 -12.63
N THR A 96 1.32 -11.86 -13.58
CA THR A 96 0.43 -11.37 -14.65
C THR A 96 0.36 -12.29 -15.87
N LYS A 97 1.34 -13.19 -16.04
CA LYS A 97 1.57 -13.98 -17.27
C LYS A 97 1.75 -13.15 -18.54
N MET A 98 2.09 -11.86 -18.41
CA MET A 98 2.23 -10.93 -19.53
C MET A 98 3.66 -10.45 -19.73
N GLY A 99 4.10 -10.43 -20.99
CA GLY A 99 5.39 -9.90 -21.39
C GLY A 99 6.57 -10.80 -21.03
N VAL A 100 7.77 -10.25 -21.09
CA VAL A 100 9.04 -10.94 -20.77
C VAL A 100 9.82 -10.14 -19.74
N VAL A 101 10.68 -10.84 -18.97
CA VAL A 101 11.41 -10.25 -17.85
C VAL A 101 12.25 -9.05 -18.28
N GLU A 102 13.04 -9.18 -19.36
CA GLU A 102 13.92 -8.10 -19.85
C GLU A 102 13.14 -6.81 -20.18
N HIS A 103 11.96 -6.92 -20.79
CA HIS A 103 11.14 -5.76 -21.10
C HIS A 103 10.54 -5.12 -19.84
N LYS A 104 10.25 -5.92 -18.81
CA LYS A 104 9.78 -5.39 -17.52
C LYS A 104 10.92 -4.75 -16.71
N VAL A 105 12.14 -5.26 -16.80
CA VAL A 105 13.34 -4.61 -16.24
C VAL A 105 13.50 -3.22 -16.85
N MET A 106 13.50 -3.12 -18.19
CA MET A 106 13.60 -1.82 -18.86
C MET A 106 12.49 -0.85 -18.44
N LYS A 107 11.26 -1.33 -18.21
CA LYS A 107 10.15 -0.50 -17.71
C LYS A 107 10.34 -0.07 -16.26
N ASN A 108 10.83 -0.95 -15.39
CA ASN A 108 11.12 -0.62 -13.99
C ASN A 108 12.24 0.41 -13.91
N ASP A 109 13.32 0.21 -14.67
CA ASP A 109 14.44 1.15 -14.77
C ASP A 109 13.98 2.49 -15.37
N GLY A 110 13.12 2.44 -16.37
CA GLY A 110 12.48 3.63 -16.94
C GLY A 110 11.65 4.40 -15.89
N GLY A 111 10.84 3.68 -15.09
CA GLY A 111 10.11 4.28 -13.98
C GLY A 111 11.03 4.86 -12.89
N ALA A 112 12.19 4.26 -12.66
CA ALA A 112 13.14 4.79 -11.67
C ALA A 112 13.96 5.98 -12.20
N ASN A 113 14.29 6.02 -13.50
CA ASN A 113 15.20 7.02 -14.07
C ASN A 113 14.49 8.20 -14.75
N LEU A 114 13.27 8.01 -15.25
CA LEU A 114 12.57 9.01 -16.07
C LEU A 114 11.42 9.71 -15.32
N SER A 115 11.00 9.21 -14.16
CA SER A 115 9.99 9.88 -13.35
C SER A 115 10.55 11.17 -12.76
N PRO A 116 9.87 12.33 -12.89
CA PRO A 116 10.31 13.57 -12.26
C PRO A 116 10.18 13.48 -10.73
N GLY A 117 11.16 14.05 -10.03
CA GLY A 117 11.17 14.14 -8.57
C GLY A 117 10.82 15.53 -8.06
N VAL A 118 11.50 15.94 -6.99
CA VAL A 118 11.29 17.25 -6.35
C VAL A 118 11.77 18.42 -7.20
N GLU A 119 12.57 18.16 -8.23
CA GLU A 119 13.08 19.15 -9.19
C GLU A 119 11.96 19.80 -10.02
N ASP A 120 10.80 19.16 -10.13
CA ASP A 120 9.64 19.67 -10.89
C ASP A 120 8.72 20.57 -10.02
N LEU A 121 9.10 20.80 -8.75
CA LEU A 121 8.30 21.54 -7.76
C LEU A 121 8.93 22.89 -7.41
N SER A 122 9.36 23.65 -8.42
CA SER A 122 9.96 24.98 -8.23
C SER A 122 8.90 26.05 -7.97
N SER A 123 9.07 26.81 -6.88
CA SER A 123 8.26 28.01 -6.62
C SER A 123 8.64 29.15 -7.57
N GLU A 124 7.66 29.91 -8.03
CA GLU A 124 7.85 31.07 -8.90
C GLU A 124 7.46 32.36 -8.17
N ALA A 125 8.32 33.38 -8.26
CA ALA A 125 8.04 34.70 -7.69
C ALA A 125 8.18 35.78 -8.76
N THR A 126 7.11 36.55 -8.98
CA THR A 126 7.11 37.73 -9.85
C THR A 126 6.91 38.97 -8.99
N THR A 127 7.82 39.94 -9.11
CA THR A 127 7.78 41.22 -8.38
C THR A 127 7.72 42.39 -9.37
N GLY A 128 7.08 43.49 -8.96
CA GLY A 128 7.02 44.73 -9.73
C GLY A 128 6.21 45.81 -9.02
N ASP A 129 5.95 46.91 -9.73
CA ASP A 129 5.21 48.07 -9.21
C ASP A 129 3.78 47.74 -8.73
N THR A 130 3.25 46.60 -9.17
CA THR A 130 1.90 46.10 -8.82
C THR A 130 1.89 45.11 -7.66
N GLY A 131 3.05 44.80 -7.07
CA GLY A 131 3.16 43.92 -5.90
C GLY A 131 3.93 42.62 -6.16
N LEU A 132 3.67 41.63 -5.31
CA LEU A 132 4.31 40.31 -5.33
C LEU A 132 3.27 39.24 -5.69
N LEU A 133 3.58 38.44 -6.71
CA LEU A 133 2.93 37.17 -6.99
C LEU A 133 3.89 36.04 -6.60
N LEU A 134 3.43 35.14 -5.74
CA LEU A 134 4.14 33.91 -5.37
C LEU A 134 3.27 32.70 -5.75
N VAL A 135 3.85 31.77 -6.50
CA VAL A 135 3.21 30.50 -6.87
C VAL A 135 3.99 29.37 -6.21
N GLU A 136 3.30 28.56 -5.40
CA GLU A 136 3.86 27.40 -4.70
C GLU A 136 2.97 26.17 -4.89
N TYR A 137 3.61 25.00 -4.89
CA TYR A 137 2.94 23.71 -5.01
C TYR A 137 2.80 23.05 -3.64
N LEU A 138 1.57 22.70 -3.28
CA LEU A 138 1.23 22.02 -2.03
C LEU A 138 0.73 20.60 -2.30
N PRO A 139 0.97 19.64 -1.38
CA PRO A 139 0.44 18.29 -1.49
C PRO A 139 -1.09 18.30 -1.48
N PHE A 140 -1.69 17.38 -2.24
CA PHE A 140 -3.13 17.12 -2.19
C PHE A 140 -3.54 16.35 -0.93
N GLY A 141 -2.70 15.43 -0.47
CA GLY A 141 -2.98 14.56 0.69
C GLY A 141 -2.78 13.09 0.35
N VAL A 142 -3.82 12.27 0.54
CA VAL A 142 -3.78 10.84 0.20
C VAL A 142 -4.31 10.64 -1.23
N ILE A 143 -3.51 9.98 -2.07
CA ILE A 143 -3.87 9.66 -3.46
C ILE A 143 -4.24 8.19 -3.57
N ASN A 144 -5.37 7.87 -4.19
CA ASN A 144 -5.66 6.51 -4.64
C ASN A 144 -5.02 6.28 -6.01
N SER A 145 -4.16 5.26 -6.12
CA SER A 145 -3.51 4.87 -7.36
C SER A 145 -3.99 3.50 -7.82
N ILE A 146 -4.74 3.44 -8.92
CA ILE A 146 -5.18 2.19 -9.54
C ILE A 146 -4.09 1.70 -10.51
N THR A 147 -3.58 0.47 -10.30
CA THR A 147 -2.46 -0.06 -11.10
C THR A 147 -2.92 -1.05 -12.18
N PRO A 148 -2.31 -1.00 -13.38
CA PRO A 148 -2.64 -1.91 -14.47
C PRO A 148 -1.93 -3.26 -14.35
N THR A 149 -2.44 -4.28 -15.03
CA THR A 149 -1.78 -5.59 -15.16
C THR A 149 -0.58 -5.59 -16.10
N THR A 150 -0.52 -4.67 -17.06
CA THR A 150 0.54 -4.63 -18.07
C THR A 150 1.87 -4.16 -17.46
N ASN A 151 1.81 -3.16 -16.58
CA ASN A 151 2.96 -2.44 -16.02
C ASN A 151 2.90 -2.28 -14.48
N PRO A 152 2.53 -3.30 -13.68
CA PRO A 152 2.19 -3.11 -12.27
C PRO A 152 3.35 -2.54 -11.44
N THR A 153 4.55 -3.09 -11.60
CA THR A 153 5.74 -2.71 -10.83
C THR A 153 6.27 -1.33 -11.21
N SER A 154 6.38 -1.05 -12.51
CA SER A 154 6.84 0.25 -13.01
C SER A 154 5.85 1.38 -12.71
N THR A 155 4.54 1.11 -12.73
CA THR A 155 3.54 2.08 -12.28
C THR A 155 3.70 2.39 -10.79
N VAL A 156 3.92 1.39 -9.93
CA VAL A 156 4.18 1.62 -8.50
C VAL A 156 5.44 2.46 -8.30
N ILE A 157 6.54 2.14 -8.99
CA ILE A 157 7.81 2.89 -8.91
C ILE A 157 7.59 4.36 -9.34
N ASN A 158 7.00 4.58 -10.52
CA ASN A 158 6.73 5.92 -11.03
C ASN A 158 5.82 6.72 -10.09
N HIS A 159 4.70 6.13 -9.64
CA HIS A 159 3.76 6.81 -8.75
C HIS A 159 4.36 7.08 -7.37
N ALA A 160 5.16 6.16 -6.84
CA ALA A 160 5.90 6.38 -5.60
C ALA A 160 6.79 7.62 -5.72
N ILE A 161 7.56 7.74 -6.81
CA ILE A 161 8.49 8.86 -7.02
C ILE A 161 7.73 10.18 -7.13
N ILE A 162 6.82 10.30 -8.10
CA ILE A 162 6.17 11.58 -8.41
C ILE A 162 5.25 12.05 -7.27
N MET A 163 4.53 11.13 -6.61
CA MET A 163 3.54 11.52 -5.61
C MET A 163 4.18 11.83 -4.26
N LEU A 164 5.22 11.07 -3.85
CA LEU A 164 5.98 11.39 -2.64
C LEU A 164 6.84 12.63 -2.84
N ALA A 165 7.39 12.88 -4.03
CA ALA A 165 8.11 14.13 -4.30
C ALA A 165 7.21 15.35 -3.99
N ALA A 166 5.95 15.28 -4.44
CA ALA A 166 4.92 16.27 -4.16
C ALA A 166 4.38 16.28 -2.71
N GLY A 167 4.86 15.40 -1.83
CA GLY A 167 4.46 15.37 -0.41
C GLY A 167 3.18 14.59 -0.11
N ASN A 168 2.73 13.72 -1.02
CA ASN A 168 1.54 12.89 -0.85
C ASN A 168 1.89 11.50 -0.32
N SER A 169 0.92 10.82 0.28
CA SER A 169 0.94 9.37 0.50
C SER A 169 0.03 8.68 -0.51
N ILE A 170 0.21 7.37 -0.68
CA ILE A 170 -0.50 6.61 -1.72
C ILE A 170 -1.25 5.43 -1.10
N VAL A 171 -2.49 5.24 -1.53
CA VAL A 171 -3.25 3.99 -1.34
C VAL A 171 -3.36 3.34 -2.72
N PHE A 172 -2.69 2.22 -2.92
CA PHE A 172 -2.74 1.47 -4.16
C PHE A 172 -3.98 0.58 -4.20
N SER A 173 -4.66 0.61 -5.34
CA SER A 173 -5.73 -0.30 -5.73
C SER A 173 -5.22 -1.21 -6.86
N PRO A 174 -4.51 -2.30 -6.55
CA PRO A 174 -3.97 -3.15 -7.58
C PRO A 174 -5.04 -3.89 -8.36
N HIS A 175 -4.76 -4.17 -9.63
CA HIS A 175 -5.54 -5.16 -10.36
C HIS A 175 -5.37 -6.55 -9.72
N PRO A 176 -6.43 -7.38 -9.57
CA PRO A 176 -6.34 -8.71 -8.93
C PRO A 176 -5.21 -9.60 -9.49
N ASN A 177 -5.10 -9.68 -10.83
CA ASN A 177 -4.05 -10.44 -11.53
C ASN A 177 -2.61 -9.87 -11.40
N ALA A 178 -2.44 -8.76 -10.68
CA ALA A 178 -1.14 -8.13 -10.46
C ALA A 178 -0.91 -7.76 -8.98
N GLN A 179 -1.75 -8.28 -8.08
CA GLN A 179 -1.74 -7.91 -6.67
C GLN A 179 -0.40 -8.22 -6.02
N ARG A 180 0.14 -9.42 -6.25
CA ARG A 180 1.36 -9.87 -5.58
C ARG A 180 2.55 -9.01 -5.99
N CYS A 181 2.76 -8.80 -7.29
CA CYS A 181 3.89 -7.98 -7.74
C CYS A 181 3.77 -6.51 -7.31
N THR A 182 2.57 -5.94 -7.24
CA THR A 182 2.34 -4.62 -6.67
C THR A 182 2.68 -4.58 -5.17
N HIS A 183 2.18 -5.52 -4.38
CA HIS A 183 2.47 -5.56 -2.94
C HIS A 183 3.97 -5.73 -2.65
N GLU A 184 4.66 -6.60 -3.39
CA GLU A 184 6.12 -6.77 -3.22
C GLU A 184 6.90 -5.50 -3.57
N THR A 185 6.49 -4.77 -4.62
CA THR A 185 7.12 -3.50 -4.97
C THR A 185 6.91 -2.46 -3.88
N MET A 186 5.69 -2.37 -3.33
CA MET A 186 5.38 -1.46 -2.23
C MET A 186 6.21 -1.77 -0.97
N LYS A 187 6.40 -3.06 -0.63
CA LYS A 187 7.23 -3.48 0.51
C LYS A 187 8.67 -3.00 0.37
N VAL A 188 9.27 -3.22 -0.81
CA VAL A 188 10.64 -2.78 -1.11
C VAL A 188 10.76 -1.26 -0.96
N ILE A 189 9.80 -0.51 -1.54
CA ILE A 189 9.81 0.95 -1.48
C ILE A 189 9.58 1.48 -0.06
N ASN A 190 8.60 0.97 0.69
CA ASN A 190 8.36 1.37 2.07
C ASN A 190 9.58 1.11 2.96
N ALA A 191 10.27 -0.03 2.77
CA ALA A 191 11.51 -0.32 3.50
C ALA A 191 12.61 0.72 3.20
N ALA A 192 12.75 1.14 1.92
CA ALA A 192 13.69 2.19 1.54
C ALA A 192 13.30 3.56 2.11
N VAL A 193 12.01 3.90 2.12
CA VAL A 193 11.50 5.14 2.73
C VAL A 193 11.85 5.19 4.22
N VAL A 194 11.56 4.12 4.96
CA VAL A 194 11.86 4.04 6.40
C VAL A 194 13.37 4.11 6.64
N LYS A 195 14.17 3.39 5.85
CA LYS A 195 15.64 3.43 5.94
C LYS A 195 16.22 4.82 5.70
N ALA A 196 15.59 5.62 4.83
CA ALA A 196 15.96 7.01 4.56
C ALA A 196 15.43 8.02 5.60
N GLY A 197 14.72 7.54 6.63
CA GLY A 197 14.16 8.37 7.71
C GLY A 197 12.79 8.97 7.38
N GLY A 198 12.09 8.42 6.39
CA GLY A 198 10.67 8.71 6.15
C GLY A 198 9.75 7.92 7.08
N PRO A 199 8.47 8.31 7.18
CA PRO A 199 7.50 7.56 7.96
C PRO A 199 7.17 6.21 7.29
N PRO A 200 6.77 5.19 8.07
CA PRO A 200 6.25 3.96 7.50
C PRO A 200 4.91 4.22 6.79
N ASN A 201 4.44 3.27 5.98
CA ASN A 201 3.11 3.31 5.35
C ASN A 201 2.90 4.50 4.39
N MET A 202 3.96 5.00 3.74
CA MET A 202 3.80 5.98 2.66
C MET A 202 3.07 5.39 1.45
N LEU A 203 3.26 4.09 1.20
CA LEU A 203 2.51 3.31 0.22
C LEU A 203 1.68 2.27 0.97
N THR A 204 0.36 2.31 0.80
CA THR A 204 -0.55 1.37 1.44
C THR A 204 -1.45 0.65 0.46
N ALA A 205 -1.99 -0.52 0.82
CA ALA A 205 -3.01 -1.22 0.03
C ALA A 205 -3.82 -2.14 0.94
N VAL A 206 -4.99 -2.56 0.45
CA VAL A 206 -5.78 -3.63 1.09
C VAL A 206 -5.22 -4.99 0.68
N ALA A 207 -5.16 -5.93 1.64
CA ALA A 207 -4.58 -7.25 1.44
C ALA A 207 -5.23 -8.07 0.31
N GLU A 208 -6.53 -7.90 0.08
CA GLU A 208 -7.27 -8.52 -1.00
C GLU A 208 -7.75 -7.47 -2.00
N ALA A 209 -7.23 -7.55 -3.23
CA ALA A 209 -7.56 -6.64 -4.31
C ALA A 209 -8.86 -7.07 -5.00
N THR A 210 -9.89 -6.22 -4.90
CA THR A 210 -11.15 -6.44 -5.63
C THR A 210 -11.67 -5.11 -6.18
N LEU A 211 -12.50 -5.18 -7.23
CA LEU A 211 -13.17 -3.98 -7.78
C LEU A 211 -14.03 -3.27 -6.72
N ARG A 212 -14.65 -4.05 -5.82
CA ARG A 212 -15.42 -3.49 -4.70
C ARG A 212 -14.54 -2.65 -3.79
N ARG A 213 -13.37 -3.16 -3.40
CA ARG A 213 -12.42 -2.43 -2.54
C ARG A 213 -11.84 -1.21 -3.25
N ALA A 214 -11.51 -1.32 -4.54
CA ALA A 214 -11.06 -0.18 -5.33
C ALA A 214 -12.13 0.94 -5.37
N LYS A 215 -13.41 0.58 -5.55
CA LYS A 215 -14.51 1.54 -5.50
C LYS A 215 -14.69 2.16 -4.11
N GLU A 216 -14.64 1.35 -3.07
CA GLU A 216 -14.69 1.82 -1.67
C GLU A 216 -13.58 2.84 -1.37
N ILE A 217 -12.36 2.60 -1.84
CA ILE A 217 -11.25 3.55 -1.71
C ILE A 217 -11.53 4.82 -2.54
N MET A 218 -11.96 4.71 -3.79
CA MET A 218 -12.26 5.88 -4.65
C MET A 218 -13.31 6.81 -4.06
N ASP A 219 -14.33 6.25 -3.40
CA ASP A 219 -15.43 7.02 -2.82
C ASP A 219 -15.13 7.53 -1.39
N HIS A 220 -13.97 7.18 -0.82
CA HIS A 220 -13.64 7.50 0.57
C HIS A 220 -13.27 9.00 0.74
N PRO A 221 -13.81 9.70 1.77
CA PRO A 221 -13.66 11.15 1.92
C PRO A 221 -12.22 11.63 2.17
N ASP A 222 -11.36 10.76 2.68
CA ASP A 222 -9.93 11.07 2.91
C ASP A 222 -9.06 10.88 1.65
N ILE A 223 -9.61 10.39 0.53
CA ILE A 223 -8.89 10.36 -0.75
C ILE A 223 -9.06 11.70 -1.45
N ALA A 224 -7.96 12.43 -1.60
CA ALA A 224 -7.94 13.76 -2.20
C ALA A 224 -7.87 13.71 -3.73
N MET A 225 -7.32 12.63 -4.29
CA MET A 225 -7.15 12.45 -5.73
C MET A 225 -7.17 10.98 -6.11
N VAL A 226 -7.77 10.67 -7.25
CA VAL A 226 -7.72 9.33 -7.87
C VAL A 226 -6.89 9.41 -9.15
N VAL A 227 -5.87 8.55 -9.24
CA VAL A 227 -5.07 8.37 -10.45
C VAL A 227 -5.33 6.96 -10.99
N ALA A 228 -6.04 6.90 -12.11
CA ALA A 228 -6.44 5.64 -12.73
C ALA A 228 -5.54 5.33 -13.94
N THR A 229 -4.62 4.37 -13.77
CA THR A 229 -3.75 3.90 -14.85
C THR A 229 -4.22 2.53 -15.31
N GLY A 230 -4.94 2.47 -16.43
CA GLY A 230 -5.53 1.24 -16.95
C GLY A 230 -6.25 1.44 -18.27
N GLY A 231 -6.74 0.35 -18.85
CA GLY A 231 -7.57 0.40 -20.06
C GLY A 231 -9.03 0.74 -19.71
N GLY A 232 -9.69 1.54 -20.55
CA GLY A 232 -11.14 1.70 -20.52
C GLY A 232 -11.79 0.62 -21.37
N SER A 233 -12.07 -0.54 -20.81
CA SER A 233 -12.81 -1.61 -21.50
C SER A 233 -13.60 -2.44 -20.52
#